data_AF-A0AAE7CTY5-F1
#
_entry.id   AF-A0AAE7CTY5-F1
#
_cell.length_a   1.000
_cell.length_b   1.000
_cell.length_c   1.000
_cell.angle_alpha   90.00
_cell.angle_beta   90.00
_cell.angle_gamma   90.00
#
_symmetry.space_group_name_H-M   'P 1'
#
loop_
_entity.id
_entity.type
_entity.pdbx_description
1 polymer ?
#
loop_
_entity_poly.entity_id
_entity_poly.type
_entity_poly.pdbx_seq_one_letter_code
_entity_poly.pdbx_strand_id
1 'polypeptide(L)'
;MPSHQVNKLNDGNYNIFIKKKDFFYFTNSDDATKNKFMTGNIVAKQLSHDNQHLVLHKNQYISKLDQIIKDFEYLSLKGVSTGQQFSDLKKQFEKQVHETEKELSVLDEKISRLNKIISAIDGLSSDDLRKVETSEAILSDLKIDKSTKRGDLNKTIEEVKFERQVLNEQFHDIVEKYKTYQGVKENVRDRENDTIKNKEVKR
;
A
#
# COMPACT_ATOMS: atom_id res chain seq x y z
N MET A 1 19.13 -18.96 8.79
CA MET A 1 18.30 -18.37 7.71
C MET A 1 18.90 -18.74 6.36
N PRO A 2 18.14 -19.25 5.39
CA PRO A 2 18.69 -19.58 4.07
C PRO A 2 19.13 -18.30 3.35
N SER A 3 20.40 -18.20 2.98
CA SER A 3 21.08 -17.04 2.38
C SER A 3 20.44 -16.50 1.09
N HIS A 4 19.56 -17.27 0.45
CA HIS A 4 18.90 -16.95 -0.82
C HIS A 4 17.72 -15.96 -0.69
N GLN A 5 17.27 -15.63 0.53
CA GLN A 5 16.12 -14.75 0.76
C GLN A 5 16.50 -13.37 1.34
N VAL A 6 17.80 -13.12 1.52
CA VAL A 6 18.31 -11.95 2.22
C VAL A 6 19.44 -11.33 1.38
N ASN A 7 19.19 -10.16 0.81
CA ASN A 7 20.20 -9.40 0.07
C ASN A 7 20.76 -8.29 0.97
N LYS A 8 22.07 -8.35 1.25
CA LYS A 8 22.76 -7.30 1.99
C LYS A 8 23.02 -6.09 1.08
N LEU A 9 22.64 -4.91 1.55
CA LEU A 9 22.87 -3.63 0.88
C LEU A 9 24.22 -3.04 1.30
N ASN A 10 24.75 -2.13 0.47
CA ASN A 10 26.07 -1.53 0.66
C ASN A 10 26.16 -0.61 1.89
N ASP A 11 25.02 -0.17 2.42
CA ASP A 11 24.86 0.67 3.61
C ASP A 11 24.73 -0.14 4.91
N GLY A 12 24.79 -1.48 4.84
CA GLY A 12 24.64 -2.37 5.98
C GLY A 12 23.20 -2.86 6.24
N ASN A 13 22.22 -2.38 5.47
CA ASN A 13 20.83 -2.83 5.55
C ASN A 13 20.60 -4.15 4.80
N TYR A 14 19.42 -4.75 4.97
CA TYR A 14 19.04 -6.00 4.30
C TYR A 14 17.69 -5.87 3.60
N ASN A 15 17.60 -6.34 2.36
CA ASN A 15 16.35 -6.58 1.66
C ASN A 15 15.93 -8.03 1.85
N ILE A 16 14.74 -8.24 2.41
CA ILE A 16 14.15 -9.57 2.64
C ILE A 16 12.90 -9.72 1.78
N PHE A 17 12.85 -10.77 0.97
CA PHE A 17 11.69 -11.07 0.12
C PHE A 17 10.89 -12.23 0.71
N ILE A 18 9.67 -11.94 1.16
CA ILE A 18 8.80 -12.91 1.82
C ILE A 18 7.57 -13.18 0.95
N LYS A 19 7.37 -14.44 0.54
CA LYS A 19 6.15 -14.85 -0.17
C LYS A 19 4.99 -14.96 0.82
N LYS A 20 3.86 -14.31 0.53
CA LYS A 20 2.68 -14.26 1.42
C LYS A 20 2.17 -15.64 1.86
N LYS A 21 2.23 -16.64 0.97
CA LYS A 21 1.69 -17.99 1.20
C LYS A 21 2.70 -18.98 1.79
N ASP A 22 3.97 -18.60 1.92
CA ASP A 22 4.98 -19.48 2.52
C ASP A 22 4.77 -19.53 4.05
N PHE A 23 5.14 -20.65 4.66
CA PHE A 23 5.08 -20.83 6.11
C PHE A 23 6.47 -20.66 6.72
N PHE A 24 6.52 -19.95 7.82
CA PHE A 24 7.70 -19.66 8.60
C PHE A 24 7.45 -20.14 10.03
N TYR A 25 8.50 -20.60 10.72
CA TYR A 25 8.39 -21.01 12.11
C TYR A 25 8.97 -19.91 13.00
N PHE A 26 8.13 -19.33 13.85
CA PHE A 26 8.55 -18.36 14.86
C PHE A 26 9.01 -19.08 16.12
N THR A 27 10.20 -18.72 16.60
CA THR A 27 10.78 -19.23 17.84
C THR A 27 10.92 -18.09 18.83
N ASN A 28 10.31 -18.24 20.01
CA ASN A 28 10.48 -17.38 21.15
C ASN A 28 11.57 -17.97 22.06
N SER A 29 12.60 -17.18 22.36
CA SER A 29 13.74 -17.62 23.17
C SER A 29 13.39 -17.83 24.64
N ASP A 30 12.37 -17.13 25.14
CA ASP A 30 12.08 -17.02 26.57
C ASP A 30 10.95 -17.97 26.98
N ASP A 31 10.07 -18.31 26.03
CA ASP A 31 8.92 -19.17 26.24
C ASP A 31 8.61 -20.00 25.00
N ALA A 32 9.10 -21.24 24.99
CA ALA A 32 8.94 -22.18 23.87
C ALA A 32 7.47 -22.53 23.57
N THR A 33 6.53 -22.32 24.51
CA THR A 33 5.09 -22.56 24.27
C THR A 33 4.49 -21.53 23.30
N LYS A 34 5.18 -20.41 23.09
CA LYS A 34 4.79 -19.36 22.13
C LYS A 34 5.34 -19.60 20.72
N ASN A 35 6.11 -20.68 20.51
CA ASN A 35 6.60 -21.06 19.19
C ASN A 35 5.42 -21.45 18.29
N LYS A 36 5.38 -20.93 17.07
CA LYS A 36 4.24 -21.17 16.17
C LYS A 36 4.62 -21.01 14.71
N PHE A 37 3.91 -21.73 13.85
CA PHE A 37 3.95 -21.43 12.42
C PHE A 37 3.18 -20.13 12.13
N MET A 38 3.76 -19.32 11.27
CA MET A 38 3.22 -18.04 10.81
C MET A 38 3.33 -18.01 9.28
N THR A 39 2.33 -17.43 8.62
CA THR A 39 2.42 -17.22 7.18
C THR A 39 3.37 -16.07 6.88
N GLY A 40 3.96 -16.04 5.69
CA GLY A 40 4.84 -14.97 5.25
C GLY A 40 4.18 -13.60 5.30
N ASN A 41 2.86 -13.53 5.13
CA ASN A 41 2.09 -12.30 5.35
C ASN A 41 2.25 -11.77 6.78
N ILE A 42 2.13 -12.64 7.79
CA ILE A 42 2.22 -12.26 9.21
C ILE A 42 3.67 -11.93 9.58
N VAL A 43 4.64 -12.70 9.08
CA VAL A 43 6.07 -12.43 9.32
C VAL A 43 6.46 -11.06 8.77
N ALA A 44 6.05 -10.75 7.53
CA ALA A 44 6.35 -9.47 6.92
C ALA A 44 5.71 -8.32 7.72
N LYS A 45 4.45 -8.45 8.13
CA LYS A 45 3.79 -7.47 9.01
C LYS A 45 4.56 -7.22 10.30
N GLN A 46 4.97 -8.28 11.00
CA GLN A 46 5.73 -8.16 12.26
C GLN A 46 7.07 -7.46 12.06
N LEU A 47 7.83 -7.85 11.02
CA LEU A 47 9.12 -7.23 10.71
C LEU A 47 8.98 -5.75 10.33
N SER A 48 7.86 -5.35 9.72
CA SER A 48 7.57 -3.93 9.40
C SER A 48 7.38 -3.11 10.67
N HIS A 49 6.56 -3.65 11.58
CA HIS A 49 6.18 -3.00 12.82
C HIS A 49 7.41 -2.82 13.72
N ASP A 50 8.24 -3.85 13.84
CA ASP A 50 9.36 -3.86 14.79
C ASP A 50 10.57 -3.07 14.29
N ASN A 51 10.83 -3.01 12.99
CA ASN A 51 11.99 -2.30 12.44
C ASN A 51 11.75 -0.81 12.16
N GLN A 52 10.52 -0.29 12.35
CA GLN A 52 10.12 1.07 11.93
C GLN A 52 10.49 1.40 10.47
N HIS A 53 10.75 0.37 9.66
CA HIS A 53 11.19 0.43 8.27
C HIS A 53 10.43 -0.60 7.44
N LEU A 54 10.13 -0.19 6.20
CA LEU A 54 9.10 -0.74 5.31
C LEU A 54 9.29 -2.23 4.97
N VAL A 55 8.24 -3.03 5.18
CA VAL A 55 7.97 -4.13 4.24
C VAL A 55 7.27 -3.55 3.03
N LEU A 56 8.00 -3.53 1.93
CA LEU A 56 7.44 -3.33 0.61
C LEU A 56 6.68 -4.59 0.23
N HIS A 57 5.39 -4.64 0.52
CA HIS A 57 4.51 -5.52 -0.22
C HIS A 57 4.60 -5.12 -1.69
N LYS A 58 4.93 -6.07 -2.58
CA LYS A 58 4.82 -5.85 -4.02
C LYS A 58 3.33 -5.77 -4.38
N ASN A 59 2.70 -4.65 -4.03
CA ASN A 59 1.39 -4.29 -4.50
C ASN A 59 1.57 -3.89 -5.97
N GLN A 60 0.79 -4.49 -6.85
CA GLN A 60 0.88 -4.24 -8.30
C GLN A 60 0.64 -2.76 -8.63
N TYR A 61 -0.22 -2.07 -7.88
CA TYR A 61 -0.53 -0.66 -8.08
C TYR A 61 0.68 0.21 -7.72
N ILE A 62 1.33 -0.06 -6.58
CA ILE A 62 2.57 0.60 -6.15
C ILE A 62 3.70 0.32 -7.15
N SER A 63 3.87 -0.94 -7.56
CA SER A 63 4.95 -1.32 -8.48
C SER A 63 4.84 -0.63 -9.84
N LYS A 64 3.61 -0.45 -10.34
CA LYS A 64 3.35 0.30 -11.59
C LYS A 64 3.61 1.79 -11.41
N LEU A 65 3.14 2.39 -10.31
CA LEU A 65 3.40 3.80 -10.00
C LEU A 65 4.91 4.09 -9.86
N ASP A 66 5.64 3.26 -9.13
CA ASP A 66 7.10 3.37 -8.98
C ASP A 66 7.83 3.27 -10.32
N GLN A 67 7.41 2.35 -11.19
CA GLN A 67 8.00 2.21 -12.52
C GLN A 67 7.79 3.49 -13.34
N ILE A 68 6.57 4.04 -13.32
CA ILE A 68 6.24 5.29 -14.01
C ILE A 68 7.10 6.46 -13.49
N ILE A 69 7.34 6.55 -12.18
CA ILE A 69 8.23 7.57 -11.60
C ILE A 69 9.68 7.39 -12.07
N LYS A 70 10.20 6.16 -12.08
CA LYS A 70 11.56 5.88 -12.58
C LYS A 70 11.70 6.25 -14.05
N ASP A 71 10.67 5.99 -14.85
CA ASP A 71 10.65 6.36 -16.26
C ASP A 71 10.62 7.90 -16.42
N PHE A 72 9.93 8.62 -15.53
CA PHE A 72 9.94 10.10 -15.51
C PHE A 72 11.33 10.65 -15.16
N GLU A 73 11.95 10.09 -14.12
CA GLU A 73 13.31 10.45 -13.69
C GLU A 73 14.30 10.21 -14.84
N TYR A 74 14.21 9.06 -15.52
CA TYR A 74 15.04 8.74 -16.67
C TYR A 74 14.88 9.75 -17.81
N LEU A 75 13.64 10.08 -18.21
CA LEU A 75 13.39 11.07 -19.26
C LEU A 75 13.89 12.47 -18.87
N SER A 76 13.73 12.85 -17.61
CA SER A 76 14.23 14.12 -17.07
C SER A 76 15.76 14.21 -17.13
N LEU A 77 16.47 13.15 -16.71
CA LEU A 77 17.94 13.07 -16.80
C LEU A 77 18.47 13.14 -18.22
N LYS A 78 17.68 12.72 -19.22
CA LYS A 78 18.01 12.81 -20.64
C LYS A 78 17.60 14.14 -21.28
N GLY A 79 17.07 15.09 -20.51
CA GLY A 79 16.60 16.38 -21.02
C GLY A 79 15.31 16.30 -21.85
N VAL A 80 14.60 15.16 -21.81
CA VAL A 80 13.35 14.96 -22.56
C VAL A 80 12.18 15.40 -21.67
N SER A 81 11.87 16.70 -21.72
CA SER A 81 10.81 17.31 -20.90
C SER A 81 9.54 17.64 -21.69
N THR A 82 9.62 17.60 -23.02
CA THR A 82 8.52 17.88 -23.95
C THR A 82 8.59 16.93 -25.15
N GLY A 83 7.62 16.03 -25.27
CA GLY A 83 7.55 15.05 -26.34
C GLY A 83 6.43 14.03 -26.12
N GLN A 84 6.10 13.26 -27.16
CA GLN A 84 5.03 12.26 -27.12
C GLN A 84 5.23 11.26 -25.97
N GLN A 85 6.46 10.78 -25.78
CA GLN A 85 6.82 9.84 -24.70
C GLN A 85 6.53 10.40 -23.29
N PHE A 86 6.84 11.68 -23.05
CA PHE A 86 6.55 12.33 -21.77
C PHE A 86 5.04 12.49 -21.55
N SER A 87 4.29 12.85 -22.61
CA SER A 87 2.83 12.96 -22.58
C SER A 87 2.16 11.61 -22.29
N ASP A 88 2.63 10.55 -22.92
CA ASP A 88 2.11 9.20 -22.72
C ASP A 88 2.40 8.69 -21.31
N LEU A 89 3.58 8.99 -20.76
CA LEU A 89 3.93 8.64 -19.38
C LEU A 89 3.06 9.38 -18.37
N LYS A 90 2.72 10.66 -18.63
CA LYS A 90 1.76 11.42 -17.82
C LYS A 90 0.38 10.79 -17.82
N LYS A 91 -0.15 10.39 -18.99
CA LYS A 91 -1.45 9.71 -19.07
C LYS A 91 -1.44 8.37 -18.33
N GLN A 92 -0.34 7.61 -18.43
CA GLN A 92 -0.17 6.36 -17.68
C GLN A 92 -0.17 6.61 -16.17
N PHE A 93 0.52 7.66 -15.72
CA PHE A 93 0.51 8.06 -14.31
C PHE A 93 -0.89 8.40 -13.83
N GLU A 94 -1.61 9.29 -14.53
CA GLU A 94 -2.97 9.71 -14.18
C GLU A 94 -3.93 8.52 -14.12
N LYS A 95 -3.85 7.61 -15.08
CA LYS A 95 -4.62 6.37 -15.07
C LYS A 95 -4.29 5.51 -13.86
N GLN A 96 -3.00 5.33 -13.57
CA GLN A 96 -2.56 4.47 -12.47
C GLN A 96 -2.92 5.06 -11.10
N VAL A 97 -2.92 6.38 -10.97
CA VAL A 97 -3.43 7.11 -9.81
C VAL A 97 -4.89 6.76 -9.58
N HIS A 98 -5.74 6.91 -10.61
CA HIS A 98 -7.16 6.61 -10.50
C HIS A 98 -7.43 5.13 -10.16
N GLU A 99 -6.68 4.20 -10.75
CA GLU A 99 -6.77 2.77 -10.42
C GLU A 99 -6.40 2.50 -8.95
N THR A 100 -5.43 3.22 -8.40
CA THR A 100 -4.97 3.06 -7.02
C THR A 100 -5.97 3.64 -6.02
N GLU A 101 -6.54 4.80 -6.32
CA GLU A 101 -7.63 5.40 -5.52
C GLU A 101 -8.86 4.47 -5.47
N LYS A 102 -9.20 3.84 -6.60
CA LYS A 102 -10.28 2.86 -6.64
C LYS A 102 -10.00 1.66 -5.73
N GLU A 103 -8.77 1.13 -5.75
CA GLU A 103 -8.39 0.03 -4.86
C GLU A 103 -8.48 0.44 -3.38
N LEU A 104 -8.02 1.65 -3.03
CA LEU A 104 -8.17 2.19 -1.67
C LEU A 104 -9.65 2.25 -1.24
N SER A 105 -10.55 2.69 -2.13
CA SER A 105 -11.99 2.70 -1.88
C SER A 105 -12.55 1.29 -1.66
N VAL A 106 -12.12 0.30 -2.44
CA VAL A 106 -12.53 -1.11 -2.27
C VAL A 106 -12.09 -1.66 -0.93
N LEU A 107 -10.87 -1.32 -0.48
CA LEU A 107 -10.37 -1.70 0.85
C LEU A 107 -11.20 -1.05 1.97
N ASP A 108 -11.58 0.22 1.82
CA ASP A 108 -12.44 0.93 2.77
C ASP A 108 -13.85 0.32 2.86
N GLU A 109 -14.45 -0.02 1.71
CA GLU A 109 -15.73 -0.73 1.66
C GLU A 109 -15.65 -2.11 2.34
N LYS A 110 -14.54 -2.83 2.15
CA LYS A 110 -14.30 -4.13 2.79
C LYS A 110 -14.19 -3.99 4.31
N ILE A 111 -13.46 -2.98 4.80
CA ILE A 111 -13.37 -2.68 6.24
C ILE A 111 -14.76 -2.35 6.81
N SER A 112 -15.52 -1.50 6.13
CA SER A 112 -16.89 -1.14 6.51
C SER A 112 -17.81 -2.37 6.57
N ARG A 113 -17.76 -3.24 5.56
CA ARG A 113 -18.53 -4.49 5.54
C ARG A 113 -18.15 -5.41 6.69
N LEU A 114 -16.86 -5.59 6.98
CA LEU A 114 -16.40 -6.41 8.11
C LEU A 114 -16.89 -5.85 9.45
N ASN A 115 -16.83 -4.54 9.65
CA ASN A 115 -17.37 -3.89 10.85
C ASN A 115 -18.87 -4.15 11.01
N LYS A 116 -19.67 -4.02 9.94
CA LYS A 116 -21.11 -4.32 9.98
C LYS A 116 -21.38 -5.76 10.42
N ILE A 117 -20.59 -6.72 9.93
CA ILE A 117 -20.71 -8.13 10.31
C ILE A 117 -20.38 -8.31 11.80
N ILE A 118 -19.28 -7.71 12.28
CA ILE A 118 -18.89 -7.78 13.69
C ILE A 118 -19.99 -7.19 14.58
N SER A 119 -20.54 -6.03 14.24
CA SER A 119 -21.63 -5.40 14.99
C SER A 119 -22.90 -6.26 15.02
N ALA A 120 -23.23 -6.92 13.90
CA ALA A 120 -24.38 -7.83 13.87
C ALA A 120 -24.13 -9.09 14.71
N ILE A 121 -22.94 -9.68 14.67
CA ILE A 121 -22.58 -10.81 15.55
C ILE A 121 -22.68 -10.41 17.03
N ASP A 122 -22.15 -9.24 17.39
CA ASP A 122 -22.23 -8.73 18.77
C ASP A 122 -23.70 -8.50 19.19
N GLY A 123 -24.56 -8.06 18.26
CA GLY A 123 -25.98 -7.86 18.49
C GLY A 123 -26.81 -9.13 18.68
N LEU A 124 -26.34 -10.31 18.25
CA LEU A 124 -27.02 -11.59 18.50
C LEU A 124 -27.08 -11.97 19.99
N SER A 125 -26.18 -11.41 20.81
CA SER A 125 -26.13 -11.67 22.27
C SER A 125 -26.85 -10.60 23.10
N SER A 126 -27.66 -9.75 22.46
CA SER A 126 -28.39 -8.65 23.09
C SER A 126 -29.67 -9.11 23.80
N ASP A 127 -29.98 -8.54 24.96
CA ASP A 127 -31.26 -8.77 25.67
C ASP A 127 -32.46 -8.11 24.96
N ASP A 128 -32.20 -7.15 24.08
CA ASP A 128 -33.23 -6.49 23.25
C ASP A 128 -33.55 -7.32 21.99
N LEU A 129 -34.74 -7.92 21.97
CA LEU A 129 -35.27 -8.74 20.86
C LEU A 129 -35.21 -8.02 19.51
N ARG A 130 -35.47 -6.71 19.46
CA ARG A 130 -35.44 -5.95 18.19
C ARG A 130 -34.01 -5.83 17.65
N LYS A 131 -33.02 -5.74 18.53
CA LYS A 131 -31.60 -5.74 18.13
C LYS A 131 -31.17 -7.10 17.62
N VAL A 132 -31.66 -8.18 18.22
CA VAL A 132 -31.40 -9.54 17.74
C VAL A 132 -31.99 -9.72 16.34
N GLU A 133 -33.26 -9.39 16.12
CA GLU A 133 -33.91 -9.48 14.79
C GLU A 133 -33.18 -8.66 13.72
N THR A 134 -32.78 -7.42 14.05
CA THR A 134 -32.02 -6.56 13.14
C THR A 134 -30.67 -7.18 12.78
N SER A 135 -29.99 -7.78 13.76
CA SER A 135 -28.69 -8.42 13.57
C SER A 135 -28.81 -9.67 12.70
N GLU A 136 -29.86 -10.48 12.90
CA GLU A 136 -30.14 -11.64 12.05
C GLU A 136 -30.43 -11.25 10.61
N ALA A 137 -31.21 -10.18 10.39
CA ALA A 137 -31.49 -9.66 9.06
C ALA A 137 -30.21 -9.20 8.34
N ILE A 138 -29.31 -8.48 9.03
CA ILE A 138 -28.02 -8.04 8.48
C ILE A 138 -27.15 -9.23 8.07
N LEU A 139 -27.03 -10.25 8.94
CA LEU A 139 -26.23 -11.43 8.63
C LEU A 139 -26.80 -12.23 7.46
N SER A 140 -28.13 -12.34 7.38
CA SER A 140 -28.83 -12.99 6.26
C SER A 140 -28.58 -12.26 4.94
N ASP A 141 -28.74 -10.93 4.90
CA ASP A 141 -28.48 -10.11 3.71
C ASP A 141 -27.03 -10.21 3.23
N LEU A 142 -26.08 -10.21 4.18
CA LEU A 142 -24.65 -10.35 3.89
C LEU A 142 -24.22 -11.80 3.63
N LYS A 143 -25.13 -12.76 3.74
CA LYS A 143 -24.90 -14.22 3.60
C LYS A 143 -23.81 -14.74 4.53
N ILE A 144 -23.82 -14.29 5.78
CA ILE A 144 -22.86 -14.68 6.81
C ILE A 144 -23.51 -15.68 7.77
N ASP A 145 -22.78 -16.76 8.06
CA ASP A 145 -23.21 -17.75 9.04
C ASP A 145 -23.11 -17.19 10.47
N LYS A 146 -24.15 -17.42 11.29
CA LYS A 146 -24.20 -16.94 12.69
C LYS A 146 -23.09 -17.51 13.57
N SER A 147 -22.51 -18.66 13.21
CA SER A 147 -21.37 -19.29 13.88
C SER A 147 -20.01 -18.68 13.53
N THR A 148 -19.97 -17.70 12.62
CA THR A 148 -18.73 -17.00 12.24
C THR A 148 -18.04 -16.43 13.47
N LYS A 149 -16.79 -16.82 13.68
CA LYS A 149 -16.04 -16.42 14.87
C LYS A 149 -15.59 -14.97 14.76
N ARG A 150 -16.01 -14.15 15.73
CA ARG A 150 -15.56 -12.76 15.90
C ARG A 150 -14.05 -12.60 15.84
N GLY A 151 -13.30 -13.51 16.47
CA GLY A 151 -11.83 -13.47 16.49
C GLY A 151 -11.19 -13.55 15.09
N ASP A 152 -11.79 -14.29 14.16
CA ASP A 152 -11.26 -14.41 12.80
C ASP A 152 -11.61 -13.18 11.94
N LEU A 153 -12.77 -12.57 12.19
CA LEU A 153 -13.15 -11.28 11.58
C LEU A 153 -12.25 -10.14 12.06
N ASN A 154 -11.94 -10.08 13.36
CA ASN A 154 -11.03 -9.09 13.94
C ASN A 154 -9.62 -9.20 13.37
N LYS A 155 -9.12 -10.42 13.13
CA LYS A 155 -7.85 -10.58 12.43
C LYS A 155 -7.96 -10.02 11.01
N THR A 156 -8.99 -10.44 10.27
CA THR A 156 -9.19 -10.05 8.87
C THR A 156 -9.29 -8.53 8.70
N ILE A 157 -10.01 -7.82 9.57
CA ILE A 157 -10.13 -6.37 9.49
C ILE A 157 -8.79 -5.67 9.75
N GLU A 158 -8.00 -6.12 10.73
CA GLU A 158 -6.67 -5.58 10.97
C GLU A 158 -5.74 -5.86 9.79
N GLU A 159 -5.89 -7.00 9.10
CA GLU A 159 -5.15 -7.25 7.87
C GLU A 159 -5.48 -6.26 6.75
N VAL A 160 -6.76 -5.97 6.55
CA VAL A 160 -7.21 -5.07 5.48
C VAL A 160 -6.86 -3.61 5.82
N LYS A 161 -6.99 -3.19 7.08
CA LYS A 161 -6.56 -1.86 7.53
C LYS A 161 -5.07 -1.64 7.27
N PHE A 162 -4.24 -2.63 7.61
CA PHE A 162 -2.81 -2.56 7.37
C PHE A 162 -2.49 -2.45 5.86
N GLU A 163 -3.12 -3.28 5.03
CA GLU A 163 -2.95 -3.23 3.57
C GLU A 163 -3.33 -1.86 3.00
N ARG A 164 -4.45 -1.30 3.45
CA ARG A 164 -4.94 0.03 3.08
C ARG A 164 -3.98 1.14 3.51
N GLN A 165 -3.46 1.06 4.73
CA GLN A 165 -2.48 2.02 5.24
C GLN A 165 -1.21 2.03 4.39
N VAL A 166 -0.61 0.86 4.15
CA VAL A 166 0.63 0.75 3.36
C VAL A 166 0.42 1.25 1.94
N LEU A 167 -0.71 0.90 1.31
CA LEU A 167 -1.02 1.38 -0.04
C LEU A 167 -1.16 2.91 -0.06
N ASN A 168 -1.84 3.48 0.92
CA ASN A 168 -2.08 4.92 1.00
C ASN A 168 -0.79 5.72 1.24
N GLU A 169 0.07 5.27 2.14
CA GLU A 169 1.37 5.91 2.41
C GLU A 169 2.26 5.92 1.16
N GLN A 170 2.44 4.77 0.52
CA GLN A 170 3.25 4.66 -0.69
C GLN A 170 2.66 5.44 -1.86
N PHE A 171 1.34 5.42 -2.02
CA PHE A 171 0.65 6.22 -3.01
C PHE A 171 0.92 7.72 -2.81
N HIS A 172 0.81 8.20 -1.57
CA HIS A 172 1.08 9.60 -1.23
C HIS A 172 2.53 9.98 -1.55
N ASP A 173 3.51 9.16 -1.13
CA ASP A 173 4.93 9.38 -1.41
C ASP A 173 5.22 9.50 -2.91
N ILE A 174 4.62 8.62 -3.72
CA ILE A 174 4.81 8.62 -5.18
C ILE A 174 4.16 9.86 -5.82
N VAL A 175 2.96 10.24 -5.37
CA VAL A 175 2.28 11.44 -5.84
C VAL A 175 3.08 12.70 -5.51
N GLU A 176 3.66 12.79 -4.31
CA GLU A 176 4.53 13.91 -3.92
C GLU A 176 5.84 13.95 -4.73
N LYS A 177 6.46 12.80 -4.99
CA LYS A 177 7.62 12.73 -5.91
C LYS A 177 7.27 13.23 -7.31
N TYR A 178 6.10 12.84 -7.84
CA TYR A 178 5.65 13.33 -9.14
C TYR A 178 5.44 14.85 -9.17
N LYS A 179 4.81 15.43 -8.13
CA LYS A 179 4.66 16.89 -8.00
C LYS A 179 6.01 17.61 -8.02
N THR A 180 7.02 17.03 -7.36
CA THR A 180 8.39 17.56 -7.37
C THR A 180 8.96 17.59 -8.79
N TYR A 181 8.76 16.53 -9.59
CA TYR A 181 9.21 16.51 -10.99
C TYR A 181 8.47 17.52 -11.89
N GLN A 182 7.19 17.79 -11.62
CA GLN A 182 6.46 18.87 -12.29
C GLN A 182 6.97 20.26 -11.88
N GLY A 183 7.27 20.49 -10.59
CA GLY A 183 7.79 21.77 -10.10
C GLY A 183 9.22 22.07 -10.56
N VAL A 184 10.07 21.06 -10.68
CA VAL A 184 11.42 21.21 -11.28
C VAL A 184 11.32 21.59 -12.76
N LYS A 185 10.30 21.12 -13.48
CA LYS A 185 10.06 21.46 -14.89
C LYS A 185 9.73 22.94 -15.10
N GLU A 186 8.96 23.57 -14.20
CA GLU A 186 8.67 25.00 -14.27
C GLU A 186 9.93 25.82 -14.03
N ASN A 187 10.68 25.50 -12.98
CA ASN A 187 11.91 26.21 -12.63
C ASN A 187 13.04 26.06 -13.67
N VAL A 188 13.13 24.92 -14.37
CA VAL A 188 14.12 24.73 -15.46
C VAL A 188 13.71 25.50 -16.71
N ARG A 189 12.41 25.52 -17.06
CA ARG A 189 11.87 26.36 -18.16
C ARG A 189 12.11 27.84 -17.93
N ASP A 190 11.90 28.32 -16.72
CA ASP A 190 12.08 29.75 -16.39
C ASP A 190 13.56 30.16 -16.51
N ARG A 191 14.49 29.31 -16.08
CA ARG A 191 15.93 29.55 -16.26
C ARG A 191 16.34 29.53 -17.73
N GLU A 192 15.82 28.62 -18.53
CA GLU A 192 16.12 28.58 -19.98
C GLU A 192 15.57 29.83 -20.70
N ASN A 193 14.35 30.26 -20.37
CA ASN A 193 13.74 31.47 -20.91
C ASN A 193 14.48 32.75 -20.50
N ASP A 194 14.94 32.84 -19.25
CA ASP A 194 15.74 33.98 -18.77
C ASP A 194 17.13 34.01 -19.41
N THR A 195 17.71 32.85 -19.72
CA THR A 195 19.00 32.76 -20.42
C THR A 195 18.88 33.17 -21.89
N ILE A 196 17.74 32.89 -22.54
CA ILE A 196 17.45 33.30 -23.92
C ILE A 196 17.16 34.81 -23.98
N LYS A 197 16.29 35.34 -23.10
CA LYS A 197 16.01 36.79 -23.03
C LYS A 197 17.26 37.62 -22.77
N ASN A 198 18.15 37.17 -21.87
CA ASN A 198 19.40 37.87 -21.59
C ASN A 198 20.41 37.84 -22.75
N LYS A 199 20.28 36.92 -23.71
CA LYS A 199 21.07 36.89 -24.95
C LYS A 199 20.50 37.80 -26.05
N GLU A 200 19.17 37.99 -26.09
CA GLU A 200 18.51 38.89 -27.04
C GLU A 200 18.68 40.37 -26.66
N VAL A 201 18.72 40.69 -25.36
CA VAL A 201 18.94 42.08 -24.87
C VAL A 201 20.41 42.54 -25.03
N LYS A 202 21.34 41.62 -25.30
CA LYS A 202 22.78 41.91 -25.48
C LYS A 202 23.25 41.95 -26.95
N ARG A 203 22.33 42.01 -27.91
CA ARG A 203 22.64 42.22 -29.33
C ARG A 203 22.21 43.59 -29.81
#